data_AF-A0A7W2FFE7-F1
#
_entry.id   AF-A0A7W2FFE7-F1
#
_cell.length_a   1.000
_cell.length_b   1.000
_cell.length_c   1.000
_cell.angle_alpha   90.00
_cell.angle_beta   90.00
_cell.angle_gamma   90.00
#
_symmetry.space_group_name_H-M   'P 1'
#
loop_
_entity.id
_entity.type
_entity.pdbx_description
1 polymer ?
#
loop_
_entity_poly.entity_id
_entity_poly.type
_entity_poly.pdbx_seq_one_letter_code
_entity_poly.pdbx_strand_id
1 'polypeptide(L)' 'MTKKKPSQQDFLRDAMNRLGLTQDQFAARIAVSRKTLDNWLLPPSESSRGMSDMAWRFIGEILERESK' A
#
# COMPACT_ATOMS: atom_id res chain seq x y z
N MET A 1 22.83 8.21 -8.68
CA MET A 1 21.83 8.58 -7.67
C MET A 1 20.93 7.38 -7.40
N THR A 2 21.15 6.66 -6.31
CA THR A 2 20.32 5.50 -5.94
C THR A 2 18.93 5.98 -5.52
N LYS A 3 17.89 5.73 -6.32
CA LYS A 3 16.49 5.91 -5.88
C LYS A 3 16.27 5.01 -4.66
N LYS A 4 16.16 5.61 -3.47
CA LYS A 4 15.79 4.89 -2.24
C LYS A 4 14.41 4.27 -2.47
N LYS A 5 14.26 2.96 -2.22
CA LYS A 5 12.94 2.32 -2.26
C LYS A 5 12.03 3.04 -1.27
N PRO A 6 10.80 3.45 -1.67
CA PRO A 6 9.87 4.10 -0.75
C PRO A 6 9.56 3.16 0.41
N SER A 7 9.26 3.72 1.59
CA SER A 7 8.77 2.90 2.69
C SER A 7 7.41 2.28 2.32
N GLN A 8 7.01 1.22 3.02
CA GLN A 8 5.68 0.62 2.87
C GLN A 8 4.56 1.66 3.02
N GLN A 9 4.69 2.55 4.00
CA GLN A 9 3.70 3.58 4.24
C GLN A 9 3.65 4.60 3.11
N ASP A 10 4.82 5.05 2.64
CA ASP A 10 4.88 6.04 1.55
C ASP A 10 4.26 5.46 0.28
N PHE A 11 4.55 4.18 0.00
CA PHE A 11 3.96 3.47 -1.13
C PHE A 11 2.44 3.36 -1.01
N LEU A 12 1.91 2.95 0.14
CA LEU A 12 0.47 2.82 0.34
C LEU A 12 -0.26 4.16 0.30
N ARG A 13 0.33 5.22 0.88
CA ARG A 13 -0.24 6.57 0.84
C ARG A 13 -0.25 7.13 -0.59
N ASP A 14 0.85 6.94 -1.33
CA ASP A 14 0.91 7.32 -2.75
C ASP A 14 -0.12 6.55 -3.57
N ALA A 15 -0.27 5.24 -3.35
CA ALA A 15 -1.27 4.43 -4.03
C ALA A 15 -2.70 4.94 -3.80
N MET A 16 -3.07 5.21 -2.54
CA MET A 16 -4.39 5.77 -2.19
C MET A 16 -4.61 7.13 -2.85
N ASN A 17 -3.60 8.01 -2.83
CA ASN A 17 -3.69 9.34 -3.43
C ASN A 17 -3.88 9.27 -4.95
N ARG A 18 -3.13 8.41 -5.65
CA ARG A 18 -3.25 8.25 -7.11
C ARG A 18 -4.60 7.70 -7.53
N LEU A 19 -5.15 6.78 -6.74
CA LEU A 19 -6.45 6.17 -7.03
C LEU A 19 -7.62 7.02 -6.51
N GLY A 20 -7.37 8.09 -5.74
CA GLY A 20 -8.41 8.90 -5.12
C GLY A 20 -9.28 8.12 -4.13
N LEU A 21 -8.74 7.07 -3.51
CA LEU A 21 -9.49 6.16 -2.64
C LEU A 21 -9.26 6.48 -1.16
N THR A 22 -10.32 6.39 -0.35
CA THR A 22 -10.18 6.36 1.11
C THR A 22 -9.53 5.05 1.57
N GLN A 23 -9.08 4.99 2.81
CA GLN A 23 -8.50 3.75 3.37
C GLN A 23 -9.47 2.56 3.31
N ASP A 24 -10.77 2.77 3.55
CA ASP A 24 -11.77 1.69 3.45
C ASP A 24 -11.94 1.19 2.02
N GLN A 25 -12.05 2.12 1.07
CA GLN A 25 -12.18 1.79 -0.34
C GLN A 25 -10.93 1.10 -0.87
N PHE A 26 -9.75 1.57 -0.46
CA PHE A 26 -8.48 0.98 -0.83
C PHE A 26 -8.31 -0.43 -0.26
N ALA A 27 -8.62 -0.63 1.03
CA ALA A 27 -8.59 -1.96 1.65
C ALA A 27 -9.52 -2.95 0.92
N ALA A 28 -10.74 -2.53 0.60
CA ALA A 28 -11.68 -3.32 -0.20
C ALA A 28 -11.13 -3.61 -1.61
N ARG A 29 -10.56 -2.61 -2.28
CA ARG A 29 -10.00 -2.73 -3.63
C ARG A 29 -8.86 -3.74 -3.73
N ILE A 30 -8.08 -3.88 -2.65
CA ILE A 30 -6.94 -4.81 -2.58
C ILE A 30 -7.27 -6.12 -1.84
N ALA A 31 -8.55 -6.34 -1.53
CA ALA A 31 -9.08 -7.52 -0.85
C ALA A 31 -8.44 -7.82 0.52
N VAL A 32 -8.15 -6.78 1.32
CA VAL A 32 -7.69 -6.92 2.71
C VAL A 32 -8.66 -6.26 3.68
N SER A 33 -8.60 -6.65 4.96
CA SER A 33 -9.36 -5.97 6.01
C SER A 33 -8.81 -4.57 6.28
N ARG A 34 -9.68 -3.63 6.71
CA ARG A 34 -9.25 -2.28 7.14
C ARG A 34 -8.15 -2.35 8.21
N LYS A 35 -8.30 -3.26 9.17
CA LYS A 35 -7.30 -3.51 10.22
C LYS A 35 -5.94 -3.96 9.66
N THR A 36 -5.92 -4.76 8.60
CA THR A 36 -4.68 -5.18 7.93
C THR A 36 -3.99 -3.97 7.30
N LEU A 37 -4.74 -3.13 6.58
CA LEU A 37 -4.21 -1.91 5.98
C LEU A 37 -3.68 -0.95 7.06
N ASP A 38 -4.41 -0.76 8.15
CA ASP A 38 -3.99 0.10 9.25
C ASP A 38 -2.67 -0.37 9.85
N ASN A 39 -2.52 -1.69 10.07
CA ASN A 39 -1.26 -2.27 10.54
C ASN A 39 -0.09 -2.04 9.56
N TRP A 40 -0.36 -2.05 8.25
CA TRP A 40 0.65 -1.76 7.24
C TRP A 40 1.05 -0.28 7.19
N LEU A 41 0.17 0.61 7.66
CA LEU A 41 0.40 2.06 7.74
C LEU A 41 1.04 2.50 9.07
N LEU A 42 1.19 1.61 10.04
CA LEU A 42 1.84 1.91 11.31
C LEU A 42 3.33 2.27 11.11
N PRO A 43 3.86 3.24 11.91
CA PRO A 43 5.31 3.46 12.06
C PRO A 43 6.06 2.15 12.24
N PRO A 44 7.29 2.00 11.69
CA PRO A 44 8.09 0.82 11.92
C PRO A 44 8.28 0.62 13.43
N SER A 45 7.68 -0.45 13.95
CA SER A 45 7.71 -0.89 15.35
C SER A 45 7.90 -2.41 15.38
N GLU A 46 8.23 -2.99 16.55
CA GLU A 46 8.36 -4.46 16.67
C GLU A 46 7.07 -5.23 16.33
N SER A 47 5.91 -4.57 16.32
CA SER A 47 4.62 -5.14 15.96
C SER A 47 4.21 -4.88 14.50
N SER A 48 5.04 -4.15 13.72
CA SER A 48 4.75 -3.84 12.32
C SER A 48 4.84 -5.11 11.46
N ARG A 49 3.70 -5.55 10.92
CA ARG A 49 3.68 -6.64 9.94
C ARG A 49 4.00 -6.06 8.57
N GLY A 50 5.12 -6.50 7.99
CA GLY A 50 5.46 -6.18 6.61
C GLY A 50 4.40 -6.73 5.65
N MET A 51 4.10 -5.98 4.59
CA MET A 51 3.39 -6.48 3.42
C MET A 51 4.19 -7.62 2.79
N SER A 52 3.48 -8.68 2.39
CA SER A 52 4.08 -9.75 1.59
C SER A 52 4.48 -9.23 0.21
N ASP A 53 5.47 -9.87 -0.42
CA ASP A 53 5.88 -9.52 -1.79
C ASP A 53 4.72 -9.59 -2.80
N MET A 54 3.74 -10.47 -2.56
CA MET A 54 2.54 -10.57 -3.38
C MET A 54 1.67 -9.31 -3.27
N ALA A 55 1.47 -8.77 -2.07
CA ALA A 55 0.71 -7.55 -1.88
C ALA A 55 1.40 -6.34 -2.55
N TRP A 56 2.73 -6.26 -2.46
CA TRP A 56 3.51 -5.25 -3.17
C TRP A 56 3.30 -5.29 -4.68
N ARG A 57 3.43 -6.47 -5.29
CA ARG A 57 3.25 -6.66 -6.73
C ARG A 57 1.82 -6.34 -7.16
N PHE A 58 0.83 -6.86 -6.45
CA PHE A 58 -0.57 -6.68 -6.78
C PHE A 58 -0.98 -5.21 -6.78
N ILE A 59 -0.57 -4.44 -5.77
CA ILE A 59 -0.85 -2.99 -5.72
C ILE A 59 -0.11 -2.26 -6.85
N GLY A 60 1.15 -2.63 -7.12
CA GLY A 60 1.90 -2.09 -8.25
C GLY A 60 1.18 -2.29 -9.59
N GLU A 61 0.67 -3.48 -9.85
CA GLU A 61 -0.10 -3.80 -11.05
C GLU A 61 -1.39 -3.00 -11.16
N ILE A 62 -2.09 -2.75 -10.04
CA ILE A 62 -3.27 -1.87 -10.03
C ILE A 62 -2.87 -0.47 -10.49
N LEU A 63 -1.81 0.11 -9.91
CA LEU A 63 -1.37 1.46 -10.26
C LEU A 63 -0.90 1.59 -11.71
N GLU A 64 -0.22 0.58 -12.24
CA GLU A 64 0.20 0.54 -13.65
C GLU A 64 -0.98 0.48 -14.62
N ARG A 65 -2.09 -0.16 -14.24
CA ARG A 65 -3.31 -0.24 -15.07
C ARG A 65 -4.10 1.07 -15.06
N GLU A 66 -4.20 1.73 -13.93
CA GLU A 66 -4.98 2.98 -13.78
C GLU A 66 -4.23 4.22 -14.30
N SER A 67 -2.93 4.10 -14.53
CA SER A 67 -2.11 5.17 -15.15
C SER A 67 -2.11 5.13 -16.69
N LYS A 68 -2.86 4.19 -17.31
CA LYS A 68 -3.03 4.05 -18.76
C LYS A 68 -4.38 4.57 -19.20
#